data_AF-A0A2G1BXI5-F1
#
_entry.id   AF-A0A2G1BXI5-F1
#
_cell.length_a   1.000
_cell.length_b   1.000
_cell.length_c   1.000
_cell.angle_alpha   90.00
_cell.angle_beta   90.00
_cell.angle_gamma   90.00
#
_symmetry.space_group_name_H-M   'P 1'
#
loop_
_entity.id
_entity.type
_entity.pdbx_description
1 polymer ?
#
loop_
_entity_poly.entity_id
_entity_poly.type
_entity_poly.pdbx_seq_one_letter_code
_entity_poly.pdbx_strand_id
1 'polypeptide(L)' 'METENKGEQRKTNEFFKFSGDWGKQSKALKVKYPKLTEEDVKFESGREVDLFKRLETKLHKDRSEVIGILKANYQATL' A
#
# COMPACT_ATOMS: atom_id res chain seq x y z
N MET A 1 12.47 -8.69 33.34
CA MET A 1 13.23 -8.46 32.10
C MET A 1 12.22 -8.00 31.07
N GLU A 2 12.02 -6.68 30.98
CA GLU A 2 11.23 -6.07 29.93
C GLU A 2 12.04 -6.14 28.64
N THR A 3 11.67 -7.06 27.75
CA THR A 3 12.11 -6.98 26.35
C THR A 3 11.03 -6.23 25.59
N GLU A 4 11.18 -4.90 25.56
CA GLU A 4 10.60 -4.04 24.52
C GLU A 4 11.07 -4.56 23.16
N ASN A 5 10.27 -5.38 22.50
CA ASN A 5 10.46 -5.72 21.09
C ASN A 5 9.99 -4.54 20.24
N LYS A 6 10.85 -3.53 20.15
CA LYS A 6 10.68 -2.34 19.31
C LYS A 6 11.73 -2.40 18.20
N GLY A 7 11.52 -3.35 17.27
CA GLY A 7 12.62 -3.81 16.41
C GLY A 7 12.28 -4.15 14.95
N GLU A 8 11.19 -3.67 14.35
CA GLU A 8 10.89 -3.99 12.94
C GLU A 8 10.47 -2.78 12.07
N GLN A 9 11.04 -1.60 12.29
CA GLN A 9 10.72 -0.40 11.51
C GLN A 9 11.78 0.02 10.48
N ARG A 10 12.82 -0.78 10.18
CA ARG A 10 13.96 -0.29 9.37
C ARG A 10 14.39 -1.12 8.16
N LYS A 11 13.58 -2.03 7.60
CA LYS A 11 13.93 -2.76 6.35
C LYS A 11 12.74 -3.14 5.45
N THR A 12 11.65 -2.38 5.41
CA THR A 12 10.48 -2.74 4.56
C THR A 12 10.32 -1.89 3.31
N ASN A 13 11.29 -1.04 2.96
CA ASN A 13 11.15 -0.15 1.81
C ASN A 13 11.39 -0.87 0.46
N GLU A 14 12.01 -2.05 0.47
CA GLU A 14 12.39 -2.76 -0.77
C GLU A 14 11.48 -3.94 -1.13
N PHE A 15 10.63 -4.41 -0.22
CA PHE A 15 9.74 -5.56 -0.47
C PHE A 15 8.40 -5.38 0.25
N PHE A 16 7.59 -4.42 -0.19
CA PHE A 16 6.16 -4.46 0.13
C PHE A 16 5.52 -5.60 -0.67
N LYS A 17 5.71 -6.84 -0.19
CA LYS A 17 5.04 -8.01 -0.77
C LYS A 17 3.56 -7.91 -0.41
N PHE A 18 2.73 -7.63 -1.40
CA PHE A 18 1.28 -7.74 -1.25
C PHE A 18 0.93 -9.18 -0.88
N SER A 19 0.66 -9.38 0.41
CA SER A 19 0.35 -10.67 1.00
C SER A 19 -1.09 -10.61 1.49
N GLY A 20 -2.07 -10.85 0.61
CA GLY A 20 -3.49 -10.80 0.99
C GLY A 20 -4.46 -10.52 -0.17
N ASP A 21 -5.73 -10.29 0.18
CA ASP A 21 -6.82 -10.00 -0.76
C ASP A 21 -6.70 -8.58 -1.35
N TRP A 22 -5.88 -8.42 -2.40
CA TRP A 22 -5.78 -7.14 -3.11
C TRP A 22 -7.15 -6.63 -3.61
N GLY A 23 -8.07 -7.53 -3.96
CA GLY A 23 -9.44 -7.16 -4.36
C GLY A 23 -10.22 -6.39 -3.30
N LYS A 24 -9.97 -6.64 -2.00
CA LYS A 24 -10.55 -5.85 -0.90
C LYS A 24 -9.81 -4.53 -0.73
N GLN A 25 -8.48 -4.58 -0.81
CA GLN A 25 -7.63 -3.40 -0.67
C GLN A 25 -7.89 -2.36 -1.75
N SER A 26 -8.00 -2.78 -3.01
CA SER A 26 -8.28 -1.92 -4.15
C SER A 26 -9.64 -1.23 -4.03
N LYS A 27 -10.67 -1.97 -3.59
CA LYS A 27 -11.99 -1.39 -3.27
C LYS A 27 -11.90 -0.37 -2.14
N ALA A 28 -11.22 -0.69 -1.05
CA ALA A 28 -11.04 0.24 0.07
C ALA A 28 -10.27 1.51 -0.34
N LEU A 29 -9.25 1.39 -1.20
CA LEU A 29 -8.53 2.53 -1.76
C LEU A 29 -9.42 3.40 -2.63
N LYS A 30 -10.26 2.81 -3.50
CA LYS A 30 -11.23 3.56 -4.31
C LYS A 30 -12.24 4.30 -3.44
N VAL A 31 -12.71 3.69 -2.36
CA VAL A 31 -13.65 4.32 -1.42
C VAL A 31 -12.98 5.49 -0.69
N LYS A 32 -11.75 5.30 -0.23
CA LYS A 32 -10.98 6.33 0.49
C LYS A 32 -10.49 7.46 -0.41
N TYR A 33 -10.21 7.14 -1.67
CA TYR A 33 -9.73 8.05 -2.70
C TYR A 33 -10.58 7.90 -3.97
N PRO A 34 -11.70 8.63 -4.08
CA PRO A 34 -12.61 8.52 -5.23
C PRO A 34 -11.98 8.95 -6.56
N LYS A 35 -10.80 9.59 -6.51
CA LYS A 35 -9.97 9.93 -7.68
C LYS A 35 -9.21 8.74 -8.26
N LEU A 36 -9.09 7.64 -7.52
CA LEU A 36 -8.47 6.41 -8.00
C LEU A 36 -9.50 5.58 -8.76
N THR A 37 -9.13 5.17 -9.97
CA THR A 37 -9.93 4.25 -10.78
C THR A 37 -9.48 2.80 -10.55
N GLU A 38 -10.25 1.83 -11.06
CA GLU A 38 -9.85 0.41 -11.02
C GLU A 38 -8.51 0.14 -11.69
N GLU A 39 -8.19 0.91 -12.73
CA GLU A 39 -6.90 0.82 -13.42
C GLU A 39 -5.74 1.40 -12.60
N ASP A 40 -6.02 2.38 -11.73
CA ASP A 40 -5.04 3.00 -10.85
C ASP A 40 -4.74 2.13 -9.63
N VAL A 41 -5.74 1.39 -9.15
CA VAL A 41 -5.60 0.39 -8.07
C VAL A 41 -5.42 -1.02 -8.62
N LYS A 42 -5.09 -1.19 -9.91
CA LYS A 42 -4.83 -2.51 -10.48
C LYS A 42 -3.45 -2.96 -10.07
N PHE A 43 -3.39 -4.05 -9.30
CA PHE A 43 -2.14 -4.71 -8.94
C PHE A 43 -2.00 -6.01 -9.71
N GLU A 44 -0.82 -6.21 -10.28
CA GLU A 44 -0.39 -7.46 -10.90
C GLU A 44 0.92 -7.87 -10.22
N SER A 45 1.06 -9.12 -9.79
CA SER A 45 2.29 -9.59 -9.17
C SER A 45 3.50 -9.35 -10.08
N GLY A 46 4.55 -8.76 -9.53
CA GLY A 46 5.74 -8.35 -10.27
C GLY A 46 5.65 -6.95 -10.90
N ARG A 47 4.51 -6.24 -10.74
CA ARG A 47 4.30 -4.84 -11.17
C ARG A 47 3.95 -3.91 -10.00
N GLU A 48 4.47 -4.20 -8.81
CA GLU A 48 4.34 -3.35 -7.62
C GLU A 48 4.77 -1.91 -7.92
N VAL A 49 5.90 -1.75 -8.62
CA VAL A 49 6.49 -0.44 -8.93
C VAL A 49 5.55 0.40 -9.80
N ASP A 50 4.89 -0.20 -10.79
CA ASP A 50 3.91 0.48 -11.63
C ASP A 50 2.69 0.96 -10.84
N LEU A 51 2.19 0.12 -9.92
CA LEU A 51 1.10 0.49 -9.03
C LEU A 51 1.50 1.70 -8.16
N PHE A 52 2.67 1.65 -7.54
CA PHE A 52 3.16 2.77 -6.72
C PHE A 52 3.24 4.06 -7.54
N LYS A 53 3.83 4.03 -8.75
CA LYS A 53 3.91 5.22 -9.62
C LYS A 53 2.55 5.81 -9.99
N ARG A 54 1.56 4.97 -10.28
CA ARG A 54 0.19 5.42 -10.56
C ARG A 54 -0.42 6.09 -9.34
N LEU A 55 -0.31 5.44 -8.18
CA LEU A 55 -0.83 5.98 -6.93
C LEU A 55 -0.12 7.28 -6.54
N GLU A 56 1.20 7.38 -6.67
CA GLU A 56 1.96 8.62 -6.42
C GLU A 56 1.43 9.77 -7.29
N THR A 57 1.27 9.50 -8.59
CA THR A 57 0.78 10.49 -9.56
C THR A 57 -0.67 10.90 -9.28
N LYS A 58 -1.58 9.93 -9.08
CA LYS A 58 -3.01 10.20 -8.86
C LYS A 58 -3.28 10.80 -7.49
N LEU A 59 -2.57 10.33 -6.48
CA LEU A 59 -2.71 10.84 -5.12
C LEU A 59 -1.99 12.18 -4.94
N HIS A 60 -1.05 12.53 -5.83
CA HIS A 60 -0.08 13.61 -5.67
C HIS A 60 0.65 13.47 -4.32
N LYS A 61 1.21 12.28 -4.09
CA LYS A 61 1.86 11.89 -2.84
C LYS A 61 3.18 11.19 -3.12
N ASP A 62 4.12 11.35 -2.20
CA ASP A 62 5.41 10.68 -2.25
C ASP A 62 5.29 9.17 -1.99
N ARG A 63 6.31 8.43 -2.41
CA ARG A 63 6.38 6.98 -2.21
C ARG A 63 6.11 6.55 -0.78
N SER A 64 6.70 7.25 0.19
CA SER A 64 6.54 6.99 1.62
C SER A 64 5.10 7.13 2.08
N GLU A 65 4.41 8.17 1.60
CA GLU A 65 2.99 8.42 1.88
C GLU A 65 2.12 7.33 1.25
N VAL A 66 2.38 6.99 -0.02
CA VAL A 66 1.65 5.92 -0.72
C VAL A 66 1.83 4.57 -0.03
N ILE A 67 3.05 4.23 0.37
CA ILE A 67 3.32 3.00 1.15
C ILE A 67 2.60 3.05 2.49
N GLY A 68 2.59 4.20 3.18
CA GLY A 68 1.85 4.39 4.42
C GLY A 68 0.34 4.16 4.24
N ILE A 69 -0.23 4.69 3.16
CA ILE A 69 -1.63 4.49 2.78
C ILE A 69 -1.91 3.02 2.52
N LEU A 70 -1.07 2.34 1.73
CA LEU A 70 -1.24 0.93 1.41
C LEU A 70 -1.12 0.05 2.65
N LYS A 71 -0.18 0.36 3.56
CA LYS A 71 -0.03 -0.35 4.83
C LYS A 71 -1.22 -0.13 5.76
N ALA A 72 -1.70 1.10 5.90
CA ALA A 72 -2.89 1.39 6.69
C ALA A 72 -4.14 0.73 6.10
N ASN A 73 -4.26 0.73 4.76
CA ASN A 73 -5.37 0.11 4.06
C ASN A 73 -5.33 -1.42 4.18
N TYR A 74 -4.15 -2.04 4.12
CA TYR A 74 -3.97 -3.46 4.41
C TYR A 74 -4.48 -3.81 5.80
N GLN A 75 -4.03 -3.09 6.83
CA GLN A 75 -4.43 -3.32 8.22
C GLN A 75 -5.94 -3.15 8.44
N ALA A 76 -6.59 -2.26 7.69
CA ALA A 76 -8.04 -2.08 7.75
C ALA A 76 -8.85 -3.19 7.05
N THR A 77 -8.20 -4.06 6.27
CA THR A 77 -8.83 -5.13 5.49
C THR A 77 -8.43 -6.54 5.93
N LEU A 78 -7.53 -6.65 6.93
CA LEU A 78 -7.26 -7.87 7.70
C LEU A 78 -8.45 -8.19 8.61
#